data_AF-A0A7S4QGJ6-F1
#
_entry.id   AF-A0A7S4QGJ6-F1
#
_cell.length_a   1.000
_cell.length_b   1.000
_cell.length_c   1.000
_cell.angle_alpha   90.00
_cell.angle_beta   90.00
_cell.angle_gamma   90.00
#
_symmetry.space_group_name_H-M   'P 1'
#
loop_
_entity.id
_entity.type
_entity.pdbx_description
1 polymer ?
#
loop_
_entity_poly.entity_id
_entity_poly.type
_entity_poly.pdbx_seq_one_letter_code
_entity_poly.pdbx_strand_id
1 'polypeptide(L)'
;QVRSHFCSRQAIRGGAWQIVSSPHVRRLRAVSAMAALGHGLVVVDEVPTFLAEMPKDRIVHFKGFGVGKLPSLEFDEAVLAELTGAVGDDGVVVWDGDEYEDSCFTRILDAFLQASGVRGVAFYYRPLQAAFLESWEARARHYRGGISLVLVDDRPECSAGSEEGWLELGRQALRRTAAKQVLAVGGGGTAAAEAAACAEEGGGVRWTLLTVPRGHDPSDFGALHARALQERWCHVDVLTYNVQLRRFASTGGTAHAQARASAGDCAVP
;
A
#
# COMPACT_ATOMS: atom_id res chain seq x y z
N GLN A 1 11.46 -13.58 36.77
CA GLN A 1 11.26 -15.04 36.91
C GLN A 1 9.96 -15.38 36.19
N VAL A 2 10.04 -15.67 34.89
CA VAL A 2 8.87 -15.91 34.03
C VAL A 2 8.92 -17.38 33.64
N ARG A 3 7.87 -18.12 34.02
CA ARG A 3 7.75 -19.57 33.82
C ARG A 3 7.42 -19.87 32.36
N SER A 4 8.31 -20.60 31.69
CA SER A 4 8.10 -21.22 30.39
C SER A 4 7.11 -22.39 30.51
N HIS A 5 6.02 -22.37 29.76
CA HIS A 5 5.15 -23.54 29.61
C HIS A 5 5.78 -24.53 28.61
N PHE A 6 6.20 -25.65 29.17
CA PHE A 6 6.69 -26.86 28.49
C PHE A 6 5.51 -27.59 27.85
N CYS A 7 5.55 -27.86 26.54
CA CYS A 7 4.58 -28.73 25.87
C CYS A 7 5.14 -30.15 25.82
N SER A 8 4.54 -31.08 26.59
CA SER A 8 4.96 -32.48 26.63
C SER A 8 4.40 -33.27 25.45
N ARG A 9 5.24 -34.05 24.77
CA ARG A 9 4.81 -35.09 23.84
C ARG A 9 4.40 -36.34 24.63
N GLN A 10 3.15 -36.78 24.48
CA GLN A 10 2.76 -38.16 24.80
C GLN A 10 2.58 -38.95 23.51
N ALA A 11 3.20 -40.12 23.45
CA ALA A 11 2.96 -41.11 22.42
C ALA A 11 1.69 -41.90 22.74
N ILE A 12 0.75 -41.99 21.79
CA ILE A 12 -0.37 -42.92 21.87
C ILE A 12 -0.23 -43.93 20.72
N ARG A 13 -0.20 -45.22 21.12
CA ARG A 13 -0.24 -46.38 20.25
C ARG A 13 -1.69 -46.64 19.80
N GLY A 14 -1.84 -46.98 18.52
CA GLY A 14 -2.87 -47.89 18.00
C GLY A 14 -4.32 -47.41 18.04
N GLY A 15 -4.90 -47.13 16.86
CA GLY A 15 -6.34 -46.96 16.71
C GLY A 15 -6.69 -46.23 15.42
N ALA A 16 -7.68 -46.75 14.69
CA ALA A 16 -8.09 -46.31 13.37
C ALA A 16 -8.36 -44.80 13.24
N TRP A 17 -8.00 -44.24 12.09
CA TRP A 17 -8.28 -42.85 11.72
C TRP A 17 -9.77 -42.67 11.42
N GLN A 18 -10.52 -42.10 12.36
CA GLN A 18 -11.75 -41.38 12.02
C GLN A 18 -11.35 -39.96 11.59
N ILE A 19 -11.66 -39.59 10.34
CA ILE A 19 -11.55 -38.21 9.88
C ILE A 19 -12.68 -37.43 10.54
N VAL A 20 -12.42 -36.92 11.74
CA VAL A 20 -13.25 -35.88 12.36
C VAL A 20 -12.92 -34.58 11.63
N SER A 21 -13.86 -34.11 10.82
CA SER A 21 -13.70 -32.87 10.06
C SER A 21 -13.56 -31.72 11.05
N SER A 22 -12.35 -31.17 11.16
CA SER A 22 -12.06 -30.03 12.04
C SER A 22 -12.94 -28.83 11.66
N PRO A 23 -13.48 -28.07 12.63
CA PRO A 23 -14.25 -26.85 12.36
C PRO A 23 -13.48 -25.79 11.55
N HIS A 24 -12.14 -25.89 11.46
CA HIS A 24 -11.32 -25.08 10.56
C HIS A 24 -11.57 -25.35 9.07
N VAL A 25 -11.89 -26.58 8.68
CA VAL A 25 -12.14 -26.96 7.27
C VAL A 25 -13.49 -26.44 6.78
N ARG A 26 -14.46 -26.24 7.70
CA ARG A 26 -15.76 -25.62 7.37
C ARG A 26 -15.66 -24.10 7.18
N ARG A 27 -14.72 -23.41 7.85
CA ARG A 27 -14.45 -21.98 7.61
C ARG A 27 -13.88 -21.73 6.21
N LEU A 28 -13.01 -22.59 5.71
CA LEU A 28 -12.40 -22.42 4.38
C LEU A 28 -13.42 -22.50 3.22
N ARG A 29 -14.48 -23.31 3.34
CA ARG A 29 -15.54 -23.36 2.31
C ARG A 29 -16.45 -22.13 2.29
N ALA A 30 -16.65 -21.46 3.43
CA ALA A 30 -17.42 -20.21 3.48
C ALA A 30 -16.64 -19.02 2.89
N VAL A 31 -15.31 -18.99 3.10
CA VAL A 31 -14.42 -17.98 2.48
C VAL A 31 -14.44 -18.11 0.95
N SER A 32 -14.53 -19.33 0.42
CA SER A 32 -14.59 -19.57 -1.03
C SER A 32 -15.88 -19.12 -1.71
N ALA A 33 -17.00 -19.02 -0.99
CA ALA A 33 -18.28 -18.55 -1.55
C ALA A 33 -18.41 -17.00 -1.49
N MET A 34 -17.81 -16.35 -0.49
CA MET A 34 -17.72 -14.87 -0.46
C MET A 34 -16.72 -14.33 -1.50
N ALA A 35 -15.65 -15.09 -1.77
CA ALA A 35 -14.71 -14.79 -2.85
C ALA A 35 -15.41 -14.76 -4.24
N ALA A 36 -16.48 -15.55 -4.44
CA ALA A 36 -17.25 -15.57 -5.68
C ALA A 36 -18.13 -14.32 -5.90
N LEU A 37 -18.38 -13.53 -4.84
CA LEU A 37 -19.12 -12.26 -4.92
C LEU A 37 -18.19 -11.03 -4.92
N GLY A 38 -16.86 -11.22 -4.84
CA GLY A 38 -15.89 -10.12 -4.87
C GLY A 38 -15.94 -9.17 -3.67
N HIS A 39 -16.60 -9.56 -2.58
CA HIS A 39 -16.73 -8.73 -1.37
C HIS A 39 -15.88 -9.28 -0.23
N GLY A 40 -15.14 -8.40 0.44
CA GLY A 40 -14.27 -8.76 1.57
C GLY A 40 -12.78 -8.89 1.22
N LEU A 41 -12.03 -9.48 2.14
CA LEU A 41 -10.60 -9.77 2.00
C LEU A 41 -10.40 -11.22 1.58
N VAL A 42 -9.70 -11.42 0.47
CA VAL A 42 -9.32 -12.75 -0.06
C VAL A 42 -7.80 -12.88 0.01
N VAL A 43 -7.33 -13.96 0.62
CA VAL A 43 -5.89 -14.29 0.68
C VAL A 43 -5.52 -15.16 -0.51
N VAL A 44 -4.47 -14.78 -1.23
CA VAL A 44 -3.97 -15.47 -2.42
C VAL A 44 -2.44 -15.59 -2.37
N ASP A 45 -1.90 -16.63 -3.00
CA ASP A 45 -0.45 -16.81 -3.12
C ASP A 45 0.12 -16.16 -4.40
N GLU A 46 -0.74 -15.87 -5.36
CA GLU A 46 -0.38 -15.30 -6.66
C GLU A 46 -1.16 -14.01 -6.91
N VAL A 47 -0.60 -13.16 -7.78
CA VAL A 47 -1.28 -11.94 -8.21
C VAL A 47 -2.62 -12.30 -8.86
N PRO A 48 -3.74 -11.66 -8.49
CA PRO A 48 -5.03 -11.90 -9.11
C PRO A 48 -4.97 -11.76 -10.63
N THR A 49 -5.60 -12.70 -11.36
CA THR A 49 -5.54 -12.75 -12.83
C THR A 49 -6.06 -11.47 -13.50
N PHE A 50 -7.01 -10.77 -12.88
CA PHE A 50 -7.52 -9.50 -13.40
C PHE A 50 -6.43 -8.41 -13.52
N LEU A 51 -5.35 -8.48 -12.73
CA LEU A 51 -4.23 -7.55 -12.85
C LEU A 51 -3.39 -7.80 -14.11
N ALA A 52 -3.38 -9.03 -14.64
CA ALA A 52 -2.68 -9.35 -15.88
C ALA A 52 -3.32 -8.61 -17.06
N GLU A 53 -4.65 -8.56 -17.09
CA GLU A 53 -5.46 -7.93 -18.14
C GLU A 53 -5.60 -6.41 -17.98
N MET A 54 -5.38 -5.88 -16.78
CA MET A 54 -5.48 -4.46 -16.48
C MET A 54 -4.39 -3.65 -17.22
N PRO A 55 -4.74 -2.52 -17.87
CA PRO A 55 -3.75 -1.56 -18.35
C PRO A 55 -2.82 -1.13 -17.22
N LYS A 56 -1.51 -1.14 -17.47
CA LYS A 56 -0.50 -0.99 -16.41
C LYS A 56 -0.41 0.43 -15.84
N ASP A 57 -0.92 1.39 -16.59
CA ASP A 57 -1.17 2.77 -16.20
C ASP A 57 -2.48 2.93 -15.39
N ARG A 58 -3.31 1.88 -15.24
CA ARG A 58 -4.48 1.87 -14.35
C ARG A 58 -4.24 1.17 -13.02
N ILE A 59 -3.01 0.70 -12.80
CA ILE A 59 -2.57 0.11 -11.53
C ILE A 59 -1.72 1.15 -10.82
N VAL A 60 -2.21 1.66 -9.70
CA VAL A 60 -1.53 2.70 -8.91
C VAL A 60 -1.01 2.09 -7.62
N HIS A 61 0.30 2.14 -7.41
CA HIS A 61 0.86 1.86 -6.10
C HIS A 61 0.70 3.09 -5.21
N PHE A 62 -0.02 2.95 -4.11
CA PHE A 62 -0.19 4.00 -3.13
C PHE A 62 0.74 3.75 -1.96
N LYS A 63 1.62 4.72 -1.70
CA LYS A 63 2.66 4.65 -0.67
C LYS A 63 2.60 5.90 0.19
N GLY A 64 3.25 5.84 1.35
CA GLY A 64 3.42 7.06 2.14
C GLY A 64 4.11 6.84 3.47
N PHE A 65 3.87 7.79 4.36
CA PHE A 65 4.36 7.74 5.72
C PHE A 65 3.70 6.66 6.57
N GLY A 66 4.52 5.79 7.18
CA GLY A 66 4.07 4.79 8.14
C GLY A 66 3.59 5.35 9.49
N VAL A 67 3.41 4.46 10.47
CA VAL A 67 2.80 4.74 11.79
C VAL A 67 3.32 6.03 12.45
N GLY A 68 2.40 6.90 12.90
CA GLY A 68 2.70 8.12 13.65
C GLY A 68 3.32 9.26 12.84
N LYS A 69 3.45 9.11 11.52
CA LYS A 69 4.16 10.07 10.66
C LYS A 69 3.24 10.96 9.84
N LEU A 70 1.93 10.73 9.85
CA LEU A 70 0.94 11.59 9.22
C LEU A 70 -0.17 11.98 10.20
N PRO A 71 0.11 12.65 11.34
CA PRO A 71 -0.90 12.85 12.39
C PRO A 71 -2.00 13.86 12.05
N SER A 72 -1.77 14.76 11.08
CA SER A 72 -2.73 15.79 10.68
C SER A 72 -3.65 15.29 9.56
N LEU A 73 -4.95 15.62 9.65
CA LEU A 73 -5.96 15.35 8.61
C LEU A 73 -6.05 16.46 7.54
N GLU A 74 -5.29 17.55 7.72
CA GLU A 74 -5.38 18.77 6.89
C GLU A 74 -5.19 18.51 5.38
N PHE A 75 -4.45 17.46 5.03
CA PHE A 75 -4.11 17.13 3.66
C PHE A 75 -4.94 15.98 3.08
N ASP A 76 -5.75 15.29 3.89
CA ASP A 76 -6.40 14.05 3.52
C ASP A 76 -7.32 14.22 2.30
N GLU A 77 -8.14 15.27 2.25
CA GLU A 77 -9.03 15.53 1.12
C GLU A 77 -8.26 15.78 -0.19
N ALA A 78 -7.13 16.48 -0.11
CA ALA A 78 -6.32 16.79 -1.28
C ALA A 78 -5.61 15.53 -1.80
N VAL A 79 -5.05 14.73 -0.89
CA VAL A 79 -4.44 13.44 -1.22
C VAL A 79 -5.48 12.49 -1.81
N LEU A 80 -6.66 12.40 -1.19
CA LEU A 80 -7.76 11.55 -1.66
C LEU A 80 -8.21 11.94 -3.07
N ALA A 81 -8.27 13.24 -3.37
CA ALA A 81 -8.59 13.72 -4.71
C ALA A 81 -7.54 13.30 -5.75
N GLU A 82 -6.24 13.41 -5.46
CA GLU A 82 -5.19 12.93 -6.38
C GLU A 82 -5.21 11.41 -6.53
N LEU A 83 -5.41 10.66 -5.44
CA LEU A 83 -5.52 9.20 -5.51
C LEU A 83 -6.72 8.79 -6.37
N THR A 84 -7.87 9.45 -6.20
CA THR A 84 -9.06 9.22 -7.01
C THR A 84 -8.80 9.50 -8.49
N GLY A 85 -8.17 10.63 -8.80
CA GLY A 85 -7.82 10.99 -10.18
C GLY A 85 -6.80 10.03 -10.82
N ALA A 86 -5.80 9.59 -10.06
CA ALA A 86 -4.75 8.69 -10.54
C ALA A 86 -5.28 7.27 -10.82
N VAL A 87 -6.16 6.76 -9.95
CA VAL A 87 -6.73 5.42 -10.09
C VAL A 87 -7.86 5.39 -11.12
N GLY A 88 -8.78 6.36 -11.08
CA GLY A 88 -9.99 6.37 -11.88
C GLY A 88 -11.04 5.32 -11.43
N ASP A 89 -12.17 5.28 -12.12
CA ASP A 89 -13.32 4.45 -11.73
C ASP A 89 -13.11 2.94 -11.98
N ASP A 90 -12.24 2.59 -12.94
CA ASP A 90 -11.98 1.22 -13.39
C ASP A 90 -10.58 0.71 -13.01
N GLY A 91 -9.79 1.51 -12.29
CA GLY A 91 -8.44 1.18 -11.88
C GLY A 91 -8.32 0.20 -10.72
N VAL A 92 -7.09 0.01 -10.27
CA VAL A 92 -6.74 -0.80 -9.08
C VAL A 92 -5.74 -0.02 -8.24
N VAL A 93 -5.99 0.03 -6.94
CA VAL A 93 -5.01 0.54 -5.97
C VAL A 93 -4.24 -0.62 -5.37
N VAL A 94 -2.93 -0.47 -5.30
CA VAL A 94 -1.99 -1.45 -4.76
C VAL A 94 -1.21 -0.83 -3.61
N TRP A 95 -0.92 -1.58 -2.57
CA TRP A 95 0.02 -1.18 -1.52
C TRP A 95 0.76 -2.39 -0.98
N ASP A 96 1.85 -2.15 -0.26
CA ASP A 96 2.71 -3.19 0.29
C ASP A 96 3.15 -2.82 1.70
N GLY A 97 3.25 -3.83 2.57
CA GLY A 97 3.95 -3.72 3.85
C GLY A 97 3.25 -2.98 4.98
N ASP A 98 2.10 -2.34 4.74
CA ASP A 98 1.42 -1.55 5.77
C ASP A 98 0.10 -2.17 6.28
N GLU A 99 0.02 -2.28 7.61
CA GLU A 99 -1.21 -2.50 8.36
C GLU A 99 -2.08 -1.22 8.36
N TYR A 100 -3.36 -1.37 8.68
CA TYR A 100 -4.21 -0.19 8.89
C TYR A 100 -3.79 0.56 10.15
N GLU A 101 -3.61 1.87 10.04
CA GLU A 101 -3.34 2.75 11.18
C GLU A 101 -3.85 4.17 10.92
N ASP A 102 -4.49 4.79 11.91
CA ASP A 102 -5.11 6.13 11.78
C ASP A 102 -4.06 7.23 11.61
N SER A 103 -2.83 6.99 12.05
CA SER A 103 -1.75 7.98 12.04
C SER A 103 -0.79 7.88 10.85
N CYS A 104 -1.15 7.12 9.81
CA CYS A 104 -0.33 6.88 8.62
C CYS A 104 -1.15 7.05 7.31
N PHE A 105 -0.52 6.82 6.14
CA PHE A 105 -1.22 6.98 4.85
C PHE A 105 -2.37 5.98 4.64
N THR A 106 -2.40 4.84 5.36
CA THR A 106 -3.42 3.80 5.15
C THR A 106 -4.81 4.23 5.60
N ARG A 107 -4.97 5.26 6.45
CA ARG A 107 -6.30 5.86 6.68
C ARG A 107 -6.90 6.49 5.43
N ILE A 108 -6.06 7.08 4.57
CA ILE A 108 -6.51 7.74 3.34
C ILE A 108 -6.88 6.67 2.32
N LEU A 109 -6.09 5.59 2.29
CA LEU A 109 -6.41 4.40 1.51
C LEU A 109 -7.75 3.78 1.96
N ASP A 110 -8.00 3.66 3.26
CA ASP A 110 -9.28 3.18 3.79
C ASP A 110 -10.44 4.09 3.35
N ALA A 111 -10.33 5.41 3.51
CA ALA A 111 -11.33 6.36 3.04
C ALA A 111 -11.59 6.23 1.53
N PHE A 112 -10.54 6.05 0.72
CA PHE A 112 -10.65 5.81 -0.71
C PHE A 112 -11.39 4.51 -1.05
N LEU A 113 -11.05 3.40 -0.39
CA LEU A 113 -11.68 2.10 -0.61
C LEU A 113 -13.15 2.06 -0.15
N GLN A 114 -13.51 2.83 0.89
CA GLN A 114 -14.90 2.97 1.34
C GLN A 114 -15.75 3.78 0.36
N ALA A 115 -15.19 4.88 -0.16
CA ALA A 115 -15.90 5.80 -1.05
C ALA A 115 -16.02 5.26 -2.49
N SER A 116 -15.07 4.42 -2.90
CA SER A 116 -14.99 3.92 -4.28
C SER A 116 -15.60 2.51 -4.45
N GLY A 117 -15.72 2.09 -5.71
CA GLY A 117 -15.96 0.69 -6.09
C GLY A 117 -14.68 -0.04 -6.51
N VAL A 118 -13.53 0.59 -6.35
CA VAL A 118 -12.23 0.11 -6.84
C VAL A 118 -11.76 -1.10 -6.05
N ARG A 119 -11.05 -2.00 -6.74
CA ARG A 119 -10.41 -3.16 -6.13
C ARG A 119 -9.10 -2.77 -5.45
N GLY A 120 -8.86 -3.29 -4.25
CA GLY A 120 -7.56 -3.21 -3.57
C GLY A 120 -6.72 -4.46 -3.76
N VAL A 121 -5.41 -4.31 -3.92
CA VAL A 121 -4.45 -5.42 -3.86
C VAL A 121 -3.33 -5.08 -2.90
N ALA A 122 -3.18 -5.89 -1.85
CA ALA A 122 -2.13 -5.70 -0.85
C ALA A 122 -1.05 -6.77 -1.01
N PHE A 123 0.22 -6.39 -0.88
CA PHE A 123 1.33 -7.33 -0.76
C PHE A 123 1.82 -7.36 0.68
N TYR A 124 1.99 -8.57 1.23
CA TYR A 124 2.45 -8.72 2.61
C TYR A 124 3.21 -10.02 2.83
N TYR A 125 4.05 -10.04 3.85
CA TYR A 125 4.82 -11.24 4.18
C TYR A 125 3.95 -12.32 4.82
N ARG A 126 4.09 -13.56 4.36
CA ARG A 126 3.35 -14.72 4.89
C ARG A 126 3.53 -14.89 6.41
N PRO A 127 4.74 -14.78 6.99
CA PRO A 127 4.90 -14.87 8.44
C PRO A 127 4.14 -13.81 9.25
N LEU A 128 3.83 -12.67 8.62
CA LEU A 128 3.15 -11.54 9.26
C LEU A 128 1.65 -11.48 8.92
N GLN A 129 1.12 -12.41 8.13
CA GLN A 129 -0.27 -12.44 7.65
C GLN A 129 -1.30 -12.16 8.76
N ALA A 130 -1.11 -12.72 9.96
CA ALA A 130 -2.05 -12.57 11.06
C ALA A 130 -2.25 -11.10 11.47
N ALA A 131 -1.17 -10.30 11.50
CA ALA A 131 -1.23 -8.88 11.86
C ALA A 131 -2.00 -8.07 10.80
N PHE A 132 -1.74 -8.36 9.51
CA PHE A 132 -2.49 -7.74 8.41
C PHE A 132 -3.99 -8.06 8.48
N LEU A 133 -4.34 -9.33 8.73
CA LEU A 133 -5.75 -9.74 8.84
C LEU A 133 -6.43 -9.05 10.02
N GLU A 134 -5.75 -8.97 11.17
CA GLU A 134 -6.26 -8.26 12.35
C GLU A 134 -6.55 -6.78 12.04
N SER A 135 -5.69 -6.11 11.27
CA SER A 135 -5.88 -4.70 10.94
C SER A 135 -6.93 -4.44 9.87
N TRP A 136 -7.06 -5.32 8.85
CA TRP A 136 -7.85 -5.03 7.64
C TRP A 136 -9.16 -5.81 7.50
N GLU A 137 -9.31 -7.01 8.08
CA GLU A 137 -10.42 -7.92 7.74
C GLU A 137 -11.80 -7.29 8.01
N ALA A 138 -11.96 -6.64 9.16
CA ALA A 138 -13.24 -6.01 9.52
C ALA A 138 -13.62 -4.88 8.54
N ARG A 139 -12.63 -4.10 8.08
CA ARG A 139 -12.84 -2.99 7.15
C ARG A 139 -13.17 -3.48 5.74
N ALA A 140 -12.44 -4.49 5.28
CA ALA A 140 -12.58 -5.06 3.95
C ALA A 140 -14.01 -5.57 3.64
N ARG A 141 -14.77 -5.96 4.67
CA ARG A 141 -16.19 -6.37 4.53
C ARG A 141 -17.10 -5.26 4.01
N HIS A 142 -16.69 -4.01 4.14
CA HIS A 142 -17.46 -2.84 3.70
C HIS A 142 -17.03 -2.32 2.33
N TYR A 143 -15.90 -2.77 1.79
CA TYR A 143 -15.41 -2.31 0.49
C TYR A 143 -16.11 -3.05 -0.64
N ARG A 144 -16.73 -2.29 -1.56
CA ARG A 144 -17.50 -2.88 -2.66
C ARG A 144 -16.61 -3.68 -3.61
N GLY A 145 -15.38 -3.19 -3.87
CA GLY A 145 -14.39 -3.88 -4.71
C GLY A 145 -13.56 -4.95 -3.98
N GLY A 146 -13.65 -5.04 -2.65
CA GLY A 146 -12.86 -5.98 -1.85
C GLY A 146 -11.34 -5.74 -1.88
N ILE A 147 -10.61 -6.62 -1.20
CA ILE A 147 -9.14 -6.65 -1.15
C ILE A 147 -8.64 -8.05 -1.51
N SER A 148 -7.66 -8.12 -2.40
CA SER A 148 -6.83 -9.33 -2.57
C SER A 148 -5.50 -9.15 -1.83
N LEU A 149 -5.26 -9.95 -0.79
CA LEU A 149 -4.00 -10.01 -0.07
C LEU A 149 -3.09 -11.06 -0.72
N VAL A 150 -2.04 -10.61 -1.40
CA VAL A 150 -0.99 -11.44 -2.00
C VAL A 150 0.10 -11.70 -0.98
N LEU A 151 0.29 -12.96 -0.59
CA LEU A 151 1.32 -13.34 0.37
C LEU A 151 2.66 -13.61 -0.32
N VAL A 152 3.71 -13.01 0.22
CA VAL A 152 5.09 -13.19 -0.23
C VAL A 152 5.86 -13.96 0.84
N ASP A 153 6.59 -14.98 0.41
CA ASP A 153 7.46 -15.74 1.31
C ASP A 153 8.69 -14.93 1.70
N ASP A 154 9.12 -15.10 2.95
CA ASP A 154 10.34 -14.51 3.45
C ASP A 154 11.56 -15.11 2.75
N ARG A 155 12.61 -14.31 2.56
CA ARG A 155 13.88 -14.77 1.97
C ARG A 155 14.99 -14.72 3.02
N PRO A 156 15.92 -15.70 3.03
CA PRO A 156 17.02 -15.71 4.00
C PRO A 156 17.84 -14.42 4.01
N GLU A 157 17.95 -13.75 2.86
CA GLU A 157 18.74 -12.53 2.69
C GLU A 157 18.00 -11.25 3.10
N CYS A 158 16.66 -11.30 3.24
CA CYS A 158 15.82 -10.12 3.51
C CYS A 158 14.66 -10.52 4.41
N SER A 159 14.92 -10.59 5.72
CA SER A 159 13.92 -11.04 6.71
C SER A 159 12.70 -10.12 6.77
N ALA A 160 11.51 -10.71 6.85
CA ALA A 160 10.27 -9.98 7.06
C ALA A 160 10.37 -9.06 8.30
N GLY A 161 9.99 -7.79 8.14
CA GLY A 161 10.08 -6.78 9.20
C GLY A 161 11.39 -5.98 9.25
N SER A 162 12.42 -6.37 8.49
CA SER A 162 13.64 -5.55 8.31
C SER A 162 13.45 -4.47 7.25
N GLU A 163 14.31 -3.44 7.24
CA GLU A 163 14.27 -2.39 6.23
C GLU A 163 14.52 -2.94 4.82
N GLU A 164 15.48 -3.87 4.69
CA GLU A 164 15.78 -4.57 3.44
C GLU A 164 14.62 -5.47 3.00
N GLY A 165 13.95 -6.13 3.96
CA GLY A 165 12.74 -6.89 3.71
C GLY A 165 11.63 -6.02 3.12
N TRP A 166 11.30 -4.91 3.77
CA TRP A 166 10.25 -4.00 3.25
C TRP A 166 10.59 -3.44 1.87
N LEU A 167 11.85 -3.09 1.63
CA LEU A 167 12.32 -2.66 0.31
C LEU A 167 12.12 -3.76 -0.76
N GLU A 168 12.49 -5.00 -0.45
CA GLU A 168 12.30 -6.12 -1.39
C GLU A 168 10.82 -6.44 -1.61
N LEU A 169 9.98 -6.32 -0.58
CA LEU A 169 8.53 -6.50 -0.72
C LEU A 169 7.94 -5.49 -1.72
N GLY A 170 8.24 -4.21 -1.57
CA GLY A 170 7.75 -3.17 -2.46
C GLY A 170 8.27 -3.32 -3.90
N ARG A 171 9.54 -3.71 -4.05
CA ARG A 171 10.11 -4.05 -5.38
C ARG A 171 9.42 -5.26 -6.01
N GLN A 172 9.15 -6.31 -5.24
CA GLN A 172 8.39 -7.46 -5.74
C GLN A 172 6.97 -7.08 -6.13
N ALA A 173 6.28 -6.29 -5.32
CA ALA A 173 4.93 -5.81 -5.62
C ALA A 173 4.93 -5.05 -6.96
N LEU A 174 5.81 -4.06 -7.14
CA LEU A 174 5.93 -3.29 -8.37
C LEU A 174 6.21 -4.17 -9.60
N ARG A 175 7.16 -5.11 -9.50
CA ARG A 175 7.50 -6.02 -10.60
C ARG A 175 6.33 -6.95 -10.95
N ARG A 176 5.68 -7.53 -9.94
CA ARG A 176 4.60 -8.51 -10.13
C ARG A 176 3.32 -7.87 -10.65
N THR A 177 3.02 -6.62 -10.30
CA THR A 177 1.87 -5.91 -10.90
C THR A 177 2.22 -5.22 -12.22
N ALA A 178 3.51 -5.06 -12.51
CA ALA A 178 4.03 -4.30 -13.65
C ALA A 178 3.47 -2.87 -13.74
N ALA A 179 3.11 -2.28 -12.59
CA ALA A 179 2.50 -0.95 -12.53
C ALA A 179 3.43 0.11 -13.12
N LYS A 180 2.84 1.14 -13.75
CA LYS A 180 3.60 2.26 -14.34
C LYS A 180 3.55 3.54 -13.53
N GLN A 181 2.78 3.57 -12.45
CA GLN A 181 2.69 4.72 -11.58
C GLN A 181 2.63 4.38 -10.09
N VAL A 182 3.24 5.27 -9.31
CA VAL A 182 3.23 5.29 -7.85
C VAL A 182 2.77 6.66 -7.41
N LEU A 183 1.79 6.73 -6.50
CA LEU A 183 1.42 7.95 -5.80
C LEU A 183 1.90 7.83 -4.35
N ALA A 184 2.77 8.74 -3.92
CA ALA A 184 3.39 8.71 -2.61
C ALA A 184 2.99 9.94 -1.77
N VAL A 185 2.51 9.72 -0.55
CA VAL A 185 2.23 10.76 0.44
C VAL A 185 3.43 10.90 1.37
N GLY A 186 4.36 11.78 1.01
CA GLY A 186 5.69 11.78 1.60
C GLY A 186 6.43 10.47 1.33
N GLY A 187 7.26 10.03 2.27
CA GLY A 187 7.95 8.73 2.17
C GLY A 187 9.23 8.64 3.00
N GLY A 188 9.46 7.45 3.57
CA GLY A 188 10.68 7.12 4.32
C GLY A 188 11.86 6.70 3.45
N GLY A 189 12.90 6.16 4.08
CA GLY A 189 14.09 5.64 3.40
C GLY A 189 13.77 4.50 2.42
N THR A 190 12.89 3.58 2.82
CA THR A 190 12.40 2.47 1.97
C THR A 190 11.80 2.97 0.66
N ALA A 191 10.83 3.89 0.71
CA ALA A 191 10.21 4.46 -0.50
C ALA A 191 11.23 5.20 -1.38
N ALA A 192 12.21 5.89 -0.77
CA ALA A 192 13.30 6.52 -1.51
C ALA A 192 14.20 5.49 -2.22
N ALA A 193 14.52 4.38 -1.55
CA ALA A 193 15.32 3.30 -2.13
C ALA A 193 14.57 2.59 -3.27
N GLU A 194 13.26 2.39 -3.14
CA GLU A 194 12.42 1.84 -4.22
C GLU A 194 12.38 2.76 -5.44
N ALA A 195 12.19 4.06 -5.23
CA ALA A 195 12.16 5.04 -6.32
C ALA A 195 13.52 5.10 -7.05
N ALA A 196 14.62 5.03 -6.31
CA ALA A 196 15.97 4.94 -6.89
C ALA A 196 16.14 3.66 -7.72
N ALA A 197 15.76 2.49 -7.18
CA ALA A 197 15.86 1.22 -7.89
C ALA A 197 15.00 1.21 -9.17
N CYS A 198 13.81 1.82 -9.15
CA CYS A 198 12.98 1.98 -10.35
C CYS A 198 13.68 2.76 -11.47
N ALA A 199 14.48 3.76 -11.10
CA ALA A 199 15.24 4.58 -12.05
C ALA A 199 16.34 3.75 -12.73
N GLU A 200 17.09 2.99 -11.93
CA GLU A 200 18.21 2.14 -12.40
C GLU A 200 17.73 0.97 -13.28
N GLU A 201 16.59 0.37 -12.94
CA GLU A 201 16.04 -0.77 -13.68
C GLU A 201 15.41 -0.38 -15.04
N GLY A 202 15.31 0.91 -15.36
CA GLY A 202 14.73 1.39 -16.62
C GLY A 202 13.23 1.09 -16.77
N GLY A 203 12.54 0.76 -15.68
CA GLY A 203 11.17 0.22 -15.67
C GLY A 203 10.07 1.19 -16.09
N GLY A 204 10.41 2.48 -16.25
CA GLY A 204 9.47 3.53 -16.67
C GLY A 204 8.35 3.78 -15.65
N VAL A 205 8.60 3.49 -14.37
CA VAL A 205 7.64 3.78 -13.29
C VAL A 205 7.73 5.26 -12.94
N ARG A 206 6.63 5.99 -13.14
CA ARG A 206 6.52 7.39 -12.74
C ARG A 206 6.04 7.49 -11.30
N TRP A 207 6.71 8.30 -10.51
CA TRP A 207 6.28 8.61 -9.15
C TRP A 207 5.66 9.99 -9.12
N THR A 208 4.53 10.12 -8.43
CA THR A 208 3.95 11.39 -8.03
C THR A 208 4.11 11.51 -6.52
N LEU A 209 4.98 12.42 -6.07
CA LEU A 209 5.26 12.67 -4.67
C LEU A 209 4.48 13.87 -4.18
N LEU A 210 3.51 13.63 -3.31
CA LEU A 210 2.77 14.66 -2.61
C LEU A 210 3.58 15.15 -1.41
N THR A 211 3.97 16.43 -1.41
CA THR A 211 4.74 17.00 -0.29
C THR A 211 3.82 17.30 0.88
N VAL A 212 3.71 16.34 1.79
CA VAL A 212 2.98 16.47 3.04
C VAL A 212 4.00 16.44 4.20
N PRO A 213 3.88 17.31 5.22
CA PRO A 213 4.78 17.29 6.37
C PRO A 213 4.71 15.98 7.16
N ARG A 214 5.85 15.55 7.68
CA ARG A 214 6.04 14.36 8.49
C ARG A 214 5.88 14.71 9.97
N GLY A 215 4.93 14.07 10.64
CA GLY A 215 4.69 14.31 12.06
C GLY A 215 4.22 15.74 12.31
N HIS A 216 4.93 16.44 13.20
CA HIS A 216 4.63 17.83 13.59
C HIS A 216 5.62 18.85 13.02
N ASP A 217 6.65 18.40 12.30
CA ASP A 217 7.62 19.31 11.69
C ASP A 217 7.10 19.75 10.31
N PRO A 218 6.72 21.03 10.13
CA PRO A 218 6.18 21.53 8.86
C PRO A 218 7.20 21.54 7.71
N SER A 219 8.49 21.27 8.00
CA SER A 219 9.58 21.29 7.04
C SER A 219 10.16 19.90 6.71
N ASP A 220 9.80 18.86 7.45
CA ASP A 220 10.21 17.49 7.16
C ASP A 220 9.21 16.86 6.18
N PHE A 221 9.60 16.68 4.91
CA PHE A 221 8.78 16.00 3.89
C PHE A 221 9.23 14.55 3.63
N GLY A 222 10.12 14.01 4.48
CA GLY A 222 10.63 12.65 4.37
C GLY A 222 11.85 12.48 3.45
N ALA A 223 12.46 11.30 3.53
CA ALA A 223 13.69 10.97 2.82
C ALA A 223 13.48 10.84 1.31
N LEU A 224 12.29 10.40 0.86
CA LEU A 224 11.93 10.34 -0.55
C LEU A 224 11.98 11.74 -1.19
N HIS A 225 11.40 12.73 -0.53
CA HIS A 225 11.45 14.12 -0.99
C HIS A 225 12.88 14.66 -1.04
N ALA A 226 13.63 14.51 0.05
CA ALA A 226 15.00 15.01 0.14
C ALA A 226 15.90 14.43 -0.97
N ARG A 227 15.85 13.11 -1.18
CA ARG A 227 16.64 12.43 -2.21
C ARG A 227 16.20 12.79 -3.63
N ALA A 228 14.89 12.83 -3.91
CA ALA A 228 14.39 13.19 -5.24
C ALA A 228 14.87 14.57 -5.69
N LEU A 229 14.91 15.56 -4.77
CA LEU A 229 15.44 16.89 -5.05
C LEU A 229 16.97 16.90 -5.20
N GLN A 230 17.68 16.23 -4.28
CA GLN A 230 19.15 16.19 -4.29
C GLN A 230 19.68 15.51 -5.56
N GLU A 231 19.09 14.38 -5.95
CA GLU A 231 19.51 13.57 -7.08
C GLU A 231 18.83 13.99 -8.40
N ARG A 232 17.90 14.95 -8.35
CA ARG A 232 17.18 15.51 -9.51
C ARG A 232 16.50 14.45 -10.36
N TRP A 233 15.77 13.55 -9.72
CA TRP A 233 15.09 12.44 -10.39
C TRP A 233 14.00 12.92 -11.36
N CYS A 234 14.17 12.62 -12.65
CA CYS A 234 13.22 13.02 -13.70
C CYS A 234 11.94 12.17 -13.73
N HIS A 235 11.95 11.00 -13.11
CA HIS A 235 10.79 10.10 -13.01
C HIS A 235 9.93 10.37 -11.77
N VAL A 236 10.27 11.37 -10.95
CA VAL A 236 9.52 11.77 -9.76
C VAL A 236 8.97 13.18 -9.93
N ASP A 237 7.66 13.27 -10.13
CA ASP A 237 6.92 14.53 -10.13
C ASP A 237 6.59 14.93 -8.69
N VAL A 238 7.15 16.06 -8.23
CA VAL A 238 6.89 16.59 -6.88
C VAL A 238 5.73 17.58 -6.93
N LEU A 239 4.65 17.27 -6.20
CA LEU A 239 3.47 18.13 -6.08
C LEU A 239 3.39 18.76 -4.69
N THR A 240 3.43 20.09 -4.65
CA THR A 240 3.35 20.85 -3.40
C THR A 240 1.99 21.48 -3.20
N TYR A 241 1.35 21.15 -2.07
CA TYR A 241 0.11 21.80 -1.65
C TYR A 241 0.41 23.06 -0.85
N ASN A 242 -0.09 24.19 -1.34
CA ASN A 242 -0.08 25.42 -0.58
C ASN A 242 -1.42 25.56 0.16
N VAL A 243 -1.46 25.14 1.43
CA VAL A 243 -2.70 25.15 2.22
C VAL A 243 -3.24 26.56 2.44
N GLN A 244 -2.40 27.59 2.35
CA GLN A 244 -2.81 28.98 2.55
C GLN A 244 -3.82 29.49 1.51
N LEU A 245 -3.91 28.86 0.33
CA LEU A 245 -4.81 29.32 -0.73
C LEU A 245 -6.27 28.84 -0.57
N ARG A 246 -6.56 27.84 0.27
CA ARG A 246 -7.93 27.32 0.43
C ARG A 246 -8.78 28.04 1.48
N ARG A 247 -8.19 28.73 2.46
CA ARG A 247 -8.96 29.52 3.44
C ARG A 247 -9.69 30.73 2.83
N PHE A 248 -9.34 31.13 1.60
CA PHE A 248 -10.01 32.22 0.89
C PHE A 248 -11.03 31.75 -0.17
N ALA A 249 -11.07 30.47 -0.52
CA ALA A 249 -11.98 29.95 -1.55
C ALA A 249 -13.36 29.53 -0.99
N SER A 250 -13.57 29.57 0.34
CA SER A 250 -14.86 29.25 0.97
C SER A 250 -15.94 30.33 0.80
N THR A 251 -15.70 31.38 0.01
CA THR A 251 -16.73 32.38 -0.38
C THR A 251 -17.27 32.21 -1.80
N GLY A 252 -17.01 31.08 -2.46
CA GLY A 252 -17.68 30.72 -3.72
C GLY A 252 -16.77 30.86 -4.93
N GLY A 253 -16.38 29.73 -5.49
CA GLY A 253 -15.62 29.64 -6.73
C GLY A 253 -14.63 28.49 -6.69
N THR A 254 -14.90 27.44 -7.46
CA THR A 254 -13.99 26.33 -7.72
C THR A 254 -12.68 26.86 -8.34
N ALA A 255 -11.61 26.87 -7.57
CA ALA A 255 -10.26 27.15 -8.07
C ALA A 255 -9.26 26.15 -7.49
N HIS A 256 -8.96 25.10 -8.26
CA HIS A 256 -7.75 24.29 -8.09
C HIS A 256 -6.58 25.04 -8.73
N ALA A 257 -5.81 25.77 -7.93
CA ALA A 257 -4.49 26.26 -8.35
C ALA A 257 -3.44 25.22 -7.95
N GLN A 258 -3.13 24.29 -8.87
CA GLN A 258 -1.96 23.42 -8.76
C GLN A 258 -0.75 24.16 -9.36
N ALA A 259 0.33 24.30 -8.59
CA ALA A 259 1.63 24.66 -9.15
C ALA A 259 2.40 23.36 -9.43
N ARG A 260 2.38 22.89 -10.68
CA ARG A 260 3.30 21.83 -11.12
C ARG A 260 4.67 22.45 -11.32
N ALA A 261 5.63 22.11 -10.46
CA ALA A 261 7.03 22.38 -10.77
C ALA A 261 7.46 21.38 -11.85
N SER A 262 7.43 21.80 -13.11
CA SER A 262 7.95 20.99 -14.21
C SER A 262 9.45 20.79 -14.03
N ALA A 263 9.89 19.55 -13.79
CA ALA A 263 11.29 19.18 -13.97
C ALA A 263 11.65 19.42 -15.46
N GLY A 264 12.61 20.30 -15.72
CA GLY A 264 13.06 20.60 -17.08
C GLY A 264 13.56 19.35 -17.80
N ASP A 265 13.28 19.27 -19.11
CA ASP A 265 13.60 18.14 -19.98
C ASP A 265 15.02 17.59 -19.74
N CYS A 266 15.10 16.41 -19.11
CA CYS A 266 16.33 15.63 -19.06
C CYS A 266 16.48 14.89 -20.39
N ALA A 267 17.34 15.40 -21.26
CA ALA A 267 17.91 14.60 -22.34
C ALA A 267 18.69 13.44 -21.72
N VAL A 268 18.22 12.22 -21.98
CA VAL A 268 18.95 10.98 -21.63
C VAL A 268 20.17 10.90 -22.56
N PRO A 269 21.40 10.69 -22.04
CA PRO A 269 22.59 10.47 -22.86
C PRO A 269 22.56 9.12 -23.59
#